data_AF-A0A6J7B7H5-F1
#
_entry.id   AF-A0A6J7B7H5-F1
#
_cell.length_a   1.000
_cell.length_b   1.000
_cell.length_c   1.000
_cell.angle_alpha   90.00
_cell.angle_beta   90.00
_cell.angle_gamma   90.00
#
_symmetry.space_group_name_H-M   'P 1'
#
loop_
_entity.id
_entity.type
_entity.pdbx_description
1 polymer ?
#
loop_
_entity_poly.entity_id
_entity_poly.type
_entity_poly.pdbx_seq_one_letter_code
_entity_poly.pdbx_strand_id
1 'polypeptide(L)' 'MKKSSIIMHPGPMNRGLEITAECADSARSVIVEQVANGVSVRMAVLYLLLAGAQQEQGGLLA' A
#
# COMPACT_ATOMS: atom_id res chain seq x y z
N MET A 1 1.17 19.77 11.58
CA MET A 1 1.05 18.90 10.38
C MET A 1 0.46 19.70 9.23
N LYS A 2 0.90 19.46 7.99
CA LYS A 2 0.24 20.02 6.78
C LYS A 2 -1.23 19.60 6.77
N LYS A 3 -2.14 20.40 6.20
CA LYS A 3 -3.58 20.08 6.23
C LYS A 3 -3.93 18.74 5.55
N SER A 4 -3.16 18.32 4.55
CA SER A 4 -3.43 17.12 3.73
C SER A 4 -2.58 15.89 4.09
N SER A 5 -1.72 15.94 5.10
CA SER A 5 -0.96 14.76 5.52
C SER A 5 -1.86 13.66 6.10
N ILE A 6 -1.40 12.42 6.07
CA ILE A 6 -2.08 11.25 6.64
C ILE A 6 -1.09 10.48 7.52
N ILE A 7 -1.61 9.59 8.37
CA ILE A 7 -0.82 8.71 9.21
C ILE A 7 -0.89 7.31 8.62
N MET A 8 0.28 6.74 8.33
CA MET A 8 0.47 5.38 7.82
C MET A 8 1.43 4.64 8.76
N HIS A 9 1.25 3.33 8.89
CA HIS A 9 2.12 2.45 9.68
C HIS A 9 1.85 1.01 9.26
N PRO A 10 2.87 0.19 8.95
CA PRO A 10 2.65 -1.23 8.69
C PRO A 10 2.13 -1.94 9.95
N GLY A 11 1.27 -2.95 9.79
CA GLY A 11 0.78 -3.77 10.91
C GLY A 11 1.56 -5.10 11.07
N PRO A 12 1.51 -5.75 12.25
CA PRO A 12 0.91 -5.26 13.50
C PRO A 12 1.74 -4.13 14.13
N MET A 13 1.09 -3.29 14.94
CA MET A 13 1.70 -2.08 15.53
C MET A 13 1.72 -2.15 17.06
N ASN A 14 2.81 -1.71 17.68
CA ASN A 14 2.91 -1.61 19.14
C ASN A 14 2.47 -0.22 19.63
N ARG A 15 1.21 -0.10 20.06
CA ARG A 15 0.66 1.15 20.60
C ARG A 15 1.36 1.55 21.90
N GLY A 16 1.71 2.83 22.03
CA GLY A 16 2.44 3.37 23.17
C GLY A 16 3.97 3.20 23.09
N LEU A 17 4.47 2.44 22.11
CA LEU A 17 5.91 2.29 21.84
C LEU A 17 6.28 2.92 20.49
N GLU A 18 5.68 2.44 19.40
CA GLU A 18 5.97 2.90 18.03
C GLU A 18 5.10 4.11 17.65
N ILE A 19 3.89 4.15 18.20
CA ILE A 19 2.84 5.11 17.85
C ILE A 19 1.88 5.28 19.00
N THR A 20 1.46 6.52 19.26
CA THR A 20 0.46 6.79 20.29
C THR A 20 -0.92 6.30 19.88
N ALA A 21 -1.78 5.97 20.86
CA ALA A 21 -3.17 5.61 20.58
C ALA A 21 -3.90 6.74 19.83
N GLU A 22 -3.67 7.99 20.21
CA GLU A 22 -4.25 9.17 19.54
C GLU A 22 -3.88 9.25 18.06
N CYS A 23 -2.61 8.99 17.70
CA CYS A 23 -2.19 8.97 16.31
C CYS A 23 -2.80 7.79 15.54
N ALA A 24 -2.83 6.60 16.16
CA ALA A 24 -3.38 5.39 15.56
C ALA A 24 -4.88 5.51 15.27
N ASP A 25 -5.63 6.15 16.17
CA ASP A 25 -7.09 6.27 16.13
C ASP A 25 -7.56 7.64 15.58
N SER A 26 -6.64 8.48 15.10
CA SER A 26 -6.94 9.78 14.49
C SER A 26 -7.82 9.63 13.24
N ALA A 27 -8.68 10.61 12.99
CA ALA A 27 -9.43 10.73 11.72
C ALA A 27 -8.54 10.80 10.46
N ARG A 28 -7.23 11.04 10.63
CA ARG A 28 -6.23 11.08 9.55
C ARG A 28 -5.40 9.79 9.44
N SER A 29 -5.70 8.80 10.28
CA SER A 29 -5.10 7.48 10.24
C SER A 29 -5.71 6.67 9.11
N VAL A 30 -4.86 6.20 8.20
CA VAL A 30 -5.27 5.30 7.11
C VAL A 30 -4.60 3.92 7.24
N ILE A 31 -4.12 3.59 8.44
CA ILE A 31 -3.33 2.38 8.71
C ILE A 31 -4.06 1.10 8.26
N VAL A 32 -5.33 0.96 8.64
CA VAL A 32 -6.13 -0.24 8.31
C VAL A 32 -6.35 -0.35 6.80
N GLU A 33 -6.73 0.75 6.15
CA GLU A 33 -6.92 0.80 4.70
C GLU A 33 -5.61 0.52 3.95
N GLN A 34 -4.50 1.11 4.39
CA GLN A 34 -3.18 0.87 3.82
C GLN A 34 -2.75 -0.60 3.88
N VAL A 35 -2.99 -1.28 5.01
CA VAL A 35 -2.69 -2.72 5.14
C VAL A 35 -3.59 -3.55 4.22
N ALA A 36 -4.89 -3.24 4.17
CA ALA A 36 -5.84 -3.91 3.27
C ALA A 36 -5.45 -3.76 1.80
N ASN A 37 -5.05 -2.55 1.39
CA ASN A 37 -4.57 -2.25 0.04
C ASN A 37 -3.34 -3.08 -0.36
N GLY A 38 -2.58 -3.60 0.60
CA GLY A 38 -1.48 -4.53 0.35
C GLY A 38 -1.90 -5.82 -0.37
N VAL A 39 -3.15 -6.27 -0.24
CA VAL A 39 -3.66 -7.43 -1.00
C VAL A 39 -3.75 -7.08 -2.48
N SER A 40 -4.39 -5.96 -2.82
CA SER A 40 -4.52 -5.47 -4.20
C SER A 40 -3.16 -5.27 -4.87
N VAL A 41 -2.20 -4.68 -4.15
CA VAL A 41 -0.83 -4.50 -4.67
C VAL A 41 -0.16 -5.84 -4.96
N ARG A 42 -0.21 -6.81 -4.04
CA ARG A 42 0.38 -8.13 -4.27
C ARG A 42 -0.32 -8.88 -5.41
N MET A 43 -1.64 -8.80 -5.50
CA MET A 43 -2.38 -9.39 -6.63
C MET A 43 -1.95 -8.78 -7.96
N ALA A 44 -1.79 -7.46 -8.04
CA ALA A 44 -1.32 -6.79 -9.25
C ALA A 44 0.11 -7.22 -9.61
N VAL A 45 1.02 -7.28 -8.63
CA VAL A 45 2.40 -7.75 -8.84
C VAL A 45 2.41 -9.20 -9.33
N LEU A 46 1.67 -10.10 -8.68
CA LEU A 46 1.59 -11.50 -9.08
C LEU A 46 0.94 -11.67 -10.46
N TYR A 47 -0.10 -10.88 -10.76
CA TYR A 47 -0.71 -10.87 -12.08
C TYR A 47 0.31 -10.49 -13.14
N LEU A 48 1.04 -9.39 -12.97
CA LEU A 48 2.06 -8.96 -13.95
C LEU A 48 3.15 -10.01 -14.16
N LEU A 49 3.62 -10.64 -13.09
CA LEU A 49 4.74 -11.59 -13.16
C LEU A 49 4.33 -12.99 -13.65
N LEU A 50 3.11 -13.44 -13.31
CA LEU A 50 2.68 -14.83 -13.56
C LEU A 50 1.66 -14.95 -14.70
N ALA A 51 0.90 -13.90 -14.98
CA ALA A 51 -0.18 -13.89 -15.98
C ALA A 51 -0.01 -12.80 -17.07
N GLY A 52 0.72 -11.73 -16.78
CA GLY A 52 0.88 -10.54 -17.62
C GLY A 52 2.21 -10.46 -18.39
N ALA A 53 3.03 -11.51 -18.36
CA ALA A 53 4.25 -11.62 -19.16
C ALA A 53 3.94 -11.94 -20.64
N GLN A 54 3.07 -11.16 -21.26
CA GLN A 54 3.04 -10.97 -22.70
C GLN A 54 3.16 -9.47 -22.95
N GLN A 55 4.35 -8.93 -22.68
CA GLN A 55 4.77 -7.73 -23.39
C GLN A 55 4.93 -8.13 -24.85
N GLU A 56 4.20 -7.44 -25.72
CA GLU A 56 4.29 -7.58 -27.16
C GLU A 56 5.76 -7.59 -27.61
N GLN A 57 6.22 -8.74 -28.12
CA GLN A 57 7.21 -8.75 -29.19
C GLN A 57 6.54 -8.18 -30.45
N GLY A 58 6.36 -6.86 -30.47
CA GLY A 58 5.71 -6.13 -31.56
C GLY A 58 6.38 -4.79 -31.89
N GLY A 59 7.46 -4.43 -31.19
CA GLY A 59 8.36 -3.32 -31.58
C GLY A 59 9.42 -3.75 -32.59
N LEU A 60 9.07 -4.58 -33.57
CA LEU A 60 9.98 -4.96 -34.65
C LEU A 60 9.46 -4.38 -35.96
N LEU A 61 10.25 -3.49 -36.57
CA LEU A 61 10.23 -3.20 -38.01
C LEU A 61 8.86 -2.73 -38.56
N ALA A 62 8.59 -1.43 -38.41
CA ALA A 62 7.94 -0.62 -39.43
C ALA A 62 8.74 0.67 -39.60
#